data_AF-A0A959TAN8-F1
#
_entry.id   AF-A0A959TAN8-F1
#
_cell.length_a   1.000
_cell.length_b   1.000
_cell.length_c   1.000
_cell.angle_alpha   90.00
_cell.angle_beta   90.00
_cell.angle_gamma   90.00
#
_symmetry.space_group_name_H-M   'P 1'
#
loop_
_entity.id
_entity.type
_entity.pdbx_description
1 polymer ?
#
loop_
_entity_poly.entity_id
_entity_poly.type
_entity_poly.pdbx_seq_one_letter_code
_entity_poly.pdbx_strand_id
1 'polypeptide(L)'
;MLVLAVLPVSAQVDNVYVYGTVKDHSTAKKLDGVVITVFKNGAKLTEVVTNASGKYEVNLDYGADYKLVYGRSDLVNKNITIDTRNIPEEERLGGHGMNIEMTLFSQLPGVDFSILDNPIGKAKYDGATGEVTWDLEYTNQIRNEIARLMKAYEDRKKREANLEEDFAKLMQAGDEAMGKADFQKAVASFTEALTLKPDEPVAKAKLSDAQMRLTAQEEETRKEEQYAALIKDADGLFNKKEYETAKGKYEEASKVKPGEAYPKQRIAEIGTILKDLERLAEEERKARELQEKYDAAIKAADDAFKAENYEQARTKYTEASGLKPEEKYPKDQLAAVAAAMEEQARKAEEERLARELQENYDAAIKAADAAFTAKNYEQAQTKYTEA
;
A
#
# COMPACT_ATOMS: atom_id res chain seq x y z
N MET A 1 -46.98 99.52 -1.58
CA MET A 1 -47.11 98.61 -0.42
C MET A 1 -45.86 97.75 -0.42
N LEU A 2 -44.86 98.12 0.40
CA LEU A 2 -43.54 97.49 0.44
C LEU A 2 -43.64 96.27 1.35
N VAL A 3 -43.41 95.06 0.83
CA VAL A 3 -43.33 93.83 1.63
C VAL A 3 -41.86 93.61 1.99
N LEU A 4 -41.52 93.81 3.27
CA LEU A 4 -40.22 93.52 3.85
C LEU A 4 -40.02 92.00 3.87
N ALA A 5 -39.02 91.51 3.14
CA ALA A 5 -38.55 90.13 3.26
C ALA A 5 -37.69 90.01 4.53
N VAL A 6 -38.17 89.26 5.51
CA VAL A 6 -37.36 88.86 6.68
C VAL A 6 -36.49 87.69 6.23
N LEU A 7 -35.20 87.95 6.04
CA LEU A 7 -34.19 86.90 5.90
C LEU A 7 -34.00 86.22 7.27
N PRO A 8 -33.97 84.88 7.34
CA PRO A 8 -33.60 84.21 8.58
C PRO A 8 -32.11 84.46 8.86
N VAL A 9 -31.83 85.10 9.99
CA VAL A 9 -30.49 85.14 10.58
C VAL A 9 -30.14 83.69 10.94
N SER A 10 -29.20 83.07 10.22
CA SER A 10 -28.56 81.85 10.70
C SER A 10 -27.81 82.23 11.98
N ALA A 11 -28.23 81.73 13.13
CA ALA A 11 -27.47 81.86 14.35
C ALA A 11 -26.08 81.27 14.09
N GLN A 12 -25.06 82.12 14.07
CA GLN A 12 -23.67 81.69 14.06
C GLN A 12 -23.44 80.98 15.39
N VAL A 13 -23.27 79.66 15.35
CA VAL A 13 -23.07 78.87 16.57
C VAL A 13 -21.61 79.01 16.94
N ASP A 14 -21.32 79.79 17.98
CA ASP A 14 -19.99 79.90 18.55
C ASP A 14 -19.65 78.55 19.21
N ASN A 15 -18.90 77.70 18.52
CA ASN A 15 -18.46 76.39 18.98
C ASN A 15 -17.10 75.99 18.40
N VAL A 16 -16.55 74.88 18.88
CA VAL A 16 -15.47 74.18 18.18
C VAL A 16 -16.08 73.16 17.23
N TYR A 17 -16.05 73.45 15.93
CA TYR A 17 -16.58 72.62 14.86
C TYR A 17 -15.51 71.63 14.36
N VAL A 18 -15.66 70.37 14.73
CA VAL A 18 -14.75 69.28 14.32
C VAL A 18 -15.36 68.55 13.14
N TYR A 19 -14.64 68.44 12.05
CA TYR A 19 -15.08 67.71 10.86
C TYR A 19 -13.92 67.00 10.20
N GLY A 20 -14.22 66.00 9.36
CA GLY A 20 -13.17 65.35 8.57
C GLY A 20 -13.65 64.06 7.92
N THR A 21 -12.70 63.30 7.40
CA THR A 21 -12.94 62.00 6.78
C THR A 21 -12.21 60.88 7.52
N VAL A 22 -12.88 59.74 7.70
CA VAL A 22 -12.25 58.50 8.16
C VAL A 22 -11.95 57.60 6.95
N LYS A 23 -10.71 57.10 6.87
CA LYS A 23 -10.23 56.24 5.78
C LYS A 23 -9.56 54.98 6.33
N ASP A 24 -9.49 53.96 5.50
CA ASP A 24 -8.66 52.79 5.75
C ASP A 24 -7.18 53.16 5.60
N HIS A 25 -6.35 52.75 6.55
CA HIS A 25 -4.93 53.10 6.58
C HIS A 25 -4.16 52.54 5.37
N SER A 26 -4.43 51.30 4.97
CA SER A 26 -3.66 50.63 3.92
C SER A 26 -4.13 51.02 2.51
N THR A 27 -5.43 51.20 2.32
CA THR A 27 -6.05 51.38 0.99
C THR A 27 -6.48 52.82 0.70
N ALA A 28 -6.43 53.70 1.71
CA ALA A 28 -6.99 55.06 1.66
C ALA A 28 -8.49 55.13 1.32
N LYS A 29 -9.20 53.99 1.30
CA LYS A 29 -10.64 53.91 1.03
C LYS A 29 -11.40 54.63 2.13
N LYS A 30 -12.36 55.47 1.76
CA LYS A 30 -13.28 56.15 2.70
C LYS A 30 -14.12 55.10 3.44
N LEU A 31 -14.23 55.24 4.76
CA LEU A 31 -14.91 54.26 5.61
C LEU A 31 -16.29 54.76 6.02
N ASP A 32 -17.31 54.08 5.51
CA ASP A 32 -18.71 54.23 5.93
C ASP A 32 -18.97 53.48 7.25
N GLY A 33 -19.91 53.98 8.05
CA GLY A 33 -20.36 53.31 9.27
C GLY A 33 -19.36 53.28 10.42
N VAL A 34 -18.34 54.15 10.42
CA VAL A 34 -17.45 54.33 11.59
C VAL A 34 -18.20 55.18 12.61
N VAL A 35 -18.25 54.71 13.85
CA VAL A 35 -18.88 55.42 14.95
C VAL A 35 -17.83 56.29 15.64
N ILE A 36 -18.11 57.58 15.78
CA ILE A 36 -17.35 58.53 16.57
C ILE A 36 -18.13 58.79 17.85
N THR A 37 -17.71 58.15 18.95
CA THR A 37 -18.28 58.38 20.28
C THR A 37 -17.60 59.58 20.93
N VAL A 38 -18.40 60.59 21.28
CA VAL A 38 -17.94 61.84 21.88
C VAL A 38 -18.21 61.80 23.37
N PHE A 39 -17.20 62.06 24.19
CA PHE A 39 -17.30 62.22 25.63
C PHE A 39 -17.03 63.67 26.01
N LYS A 40 -17.82 64.23 26.92
CA LYS A 40 -17.68 65.57 27.50
C LYS A 40 -17.42 65.42 29.00
N ASN A 41 -16.29 65.91 29.49
CA ASN A 41 -15.86 65.79 30.88
C ASN A 41 -15.92 64.33 31.40
N GLY A 42 -15.57 63.37 30.54
CA GLY A 42 -15.58 61.94 30.84
C GLY A 42 -16.92 61.21 30.68
N ALA A 43 -18.04 61.92 30.54
CA ALA A 43 -19.35 61.31 30.29
C ALA A 43 -19.65 61.25 28.78
N LYS A 44 -20.26 60.16 28.29
CA LYS A 44 -20.68 60.06 26.88
C LYS A 44 -21.71 61.15 26.58
N LEU A 45 -21.42 61.97 25.57
CA LEU A 45 -22.28 63.07 25.10
C LEU A 45 -23.15 62.61 23.94
N THR A 46 -22.53 62.11 22.88
CA THR A 46 -23.21 61.75 21.63
C THR A 46 -22.40 60.75 20.80
N GLU A 47 -23.00 60.22 19.76
CA GLU A 47 -22.36 59.44 18.71
C GLU A 47 -22.72 60.01 17.36
N VAL A 48 -21.71 60.10 16.49
CA VAL A 48 -21.91 60.42 15.07
C VAL A 48 -21.35 59.29 14.23
N VAL A 49 -21.95 59.04 13.06
CA VAL A 49 -21.54 57.94 12.18
C VAL A 49 -21.06 58.53 10.87
N THR A 50 -19.93 58.03 10.36
CA THR A 50 -19.47 58.44 9.04
C THR A 50 -20.46 58.01 7.96
N ASN A 51 -20.64 58.87 6.94
CA ASN A 51 -21.44 58.53 5.77
C ASN A 51 -20.66 57.73 4.72
N ALA A 52 -21.29 57.41 3.58
CA ALA A 52 -20.66 56.70 2.46
C ALA A 52 -19.40 57.39 1.88
N SER A 53 -19.23 58.69 2.13
CA SER A 53 -18.01 59.44 1.78
C SER A 53 -16.96 59.46 2.88
N GLY A 54 -17.16 58.72 3.97
CA GLY A 54 -16.32 58.66 5.16
C GLY A 54 -16.38 59.91 6.03
N LYS A 55 -17.28 60.86 5.74
CA LYS A 55 -17.29 62.17 6.40
C LYS A 55 -18.04 62.11 7.73
N TYR A 56 -17.58 62.89 8.69
CA TYR A 56 -18.25 63.13 9.97
C TYR A 56 -18.12 64.60 10.37
N GLU A 57 -19.01 65.04 11.26
CA GLU A 57 -19.02 66.37 11.84
C GLU A 57 -19.52 66.30 13.30
N VAL A 58 -18.92 67.09 14.18
CA VAL A 58 -19.23 67.19 15.61
C VAL A 58 -19.09 68.65 16.04
N ASN A 59 -20.10 69.18 16.71
CA ASN A 59 -20.06 70.49 17.35
C ASN A 59 -19.72 70.31 18.84
N LEU A 60 -18.69 71.00 19.33
CA LEU A 60 -18.25 70.94 20.72
C LEU A 60 -18.45 72.31 21.39
N ASP A 61 -19.22 72.36 22.47
CA ASP A 61 -19.38 73.58 23.26
C ASP A 61 -18.06 73.96 23.94
N TYR A 62 -17.85 75.25 24.18
CA TYR A 62 -16.74 75.75 24.99
C TYR A 62 -16.81 75.31 26.46
N GLY A 63 -15.69 75.41 27.18
CA GLY A 63 -15.67 75.21 28.63
C GLY A 63 -15.58 73.75 29.10
N ALA A 64 -15.22 72.81 28.22
CA ALA A 64 -15.14 71.39 28.56
C ALA A 64 -13.93 70.67 27.92
N ASP A 65 -13.58 69.52 28.49
CA ASP A 65 -12.66 68.56 27.91
C ASP A 65 -13.45 67.52 27.12
N TYR A 66 -13.03 67.26 25.88
CA TYR A 66 -13.67 66.28 25.01
C TYR A 66 -12.73 65.15 24.64
N LYS A 67 -13.27 63.92 24.59
CA LYS A 67 -12.61 62.75 23.99
C LYS A 67 -13.47 62.23 22.84
N LEU A 68 -12.89 62.12 21.65
CA LEU A 68 -13.55 61.55 20.47
C LEU A 68 -12.92 60.18 20.20
N VAL A 69 -13.71 59.11 20.24
CA VAL A 69 -13.29 57.73 19.97
C VAL A 69 -13.87 57.28 18.64
N TYR A 70 -13.00 56.96 17.68
CA TYR A 70 -13.34 56.46 16.35
C TYR A 70 -13.26 54.94 16.37
N GLY A 71 -14.36 54.26 16.05
CA GLY A 71 -14.41 52.80 16.13
C GLY A 71 -15.42 52.13 15.20
N ARG A 72 -15.09 50.90 14.83
CA ARG A 72 -15.97 49.94 14.14
C ARG A 72 -15.53 48.54 14.53
N SER A 73 -16.44 47.58 14.65
CA SER A 73 -16.17 46.26 15.27
C SER A 73 -15.04 45.45 14.63
N ASP A 74 -14.78 45.67 13.34
CA ASP A 74 -13.73 45.01 12.54
C ASP A 74 -12.39 45.78 12.53
N LEU A 75 -12.34 46.97 13.12
CA LEU A 75 -11.20 47.88 13.08
C LEU A 75 -10.62 48.12 14.48
N VAL A 76 -9.39 48.60 14.50
CA VAL A 76 -8.72 49.07 15.72
C VAL A 76 -9.20 50.48 16.04
N ASN A 77 -9.71 50.69 17.25
CA ASN A 77 -10.19 51.99 17.70
C ASN A 77 -9.03 52.99 17.85
N LYS A 78 -9.30 54.26 17.61
CA LYS A 78 -8.38 55.37 17.90
C LYS A 78 -9.13 56.51 18.58
N ASN A 79 -8.43 57.34 19.33
CA ASN A 79 -9.07 58.47 19.99
C ASN A 79 -8.21 59.73 19.98
N ILE A 80 -8.83 60.89 20.15
CA ILE A 80 -8.17 62.18 20.36
C ILE A 80 -8.83 62.89 21.54
N THR A 81 -8.15 63.88 22.13
CA THR A 81 -8.78 64.80 23.08
C THR A 81 -8.69 66.24 22.61
N ILE A 82 -9.68 67.05 22.96
CA ILE A 82 -9.78 68.47 22.61
C ILE A 82 -10.19 69.23 23.88
N ASP A 83 -9.32 70.11 24.37
CA ASP A 83 -9.57 70.95 25.54
C ASP A 83 -10.04 72.35 25.11
N THR A 84 -11.31 72.66 25.42
CA THR A 84 -11.95 73.94 25.10
C THR A 84 -12.10 74.86 26.31
N ARG A 85 -11.58 74.47 27.48
CA ARG A 85 -11.80 75.18 28.75
C ARG A 85 -11.15 76.57 28.79
N ASN A 86 -10.02 76.71 28.11
CA ASN A 86 -9.18 77.91 28.17
C ASN A 86 -9.37 78.85 26.98
N ILE A 87 -10.46 78.69 26.20
CA ILE A 87 -10.79 79.60 25.10
C ILE A 87 -11.47 80.85 25.67
N PRO A 88 -10.86 82.05 25.56
CA PRO A 88 -11.43 83.31 26.05
C PRO A 88 -12.76 83.62 25.36
N GLU A 89 -13.67 84.32 26.04
CA GLU A 89 -15.02 84.58 25.50
C GLU A 89 -14.99 85.46 24.25
N GLU A 90 -14.06 86.41 24.20
CA GLU A 90 -13.80 87.31 23.09
C GLU A 90 -13.32 86.58 21.81
N GLU A 91 -12.67 85.43 21.96
CA GLU A 91 -12.15 84.62 20.85
C GLU A 91 -13.16 83.56 20.37
N ARG A 92 -14.33 83.46 21.03
CA ARG A 92 -15.39 82.52 20.62
C ARG A 92 -16.19 83.03 19.44
N LEU A 93 -16.21 84.34 19.22
CA LEU A 93 -16.95 84.99 18.15
C LEU A 93 -16.45 84.49 16.80
N GLY A 94 -17.29 83.74 16.10
CA GLY A 94 -16.96 83.16 14.80
C GLY A 94 -16.59 81.68 14.82
N GLY A 95 -16.44 81.08 16.01
CA GLY A 95 -16.15 79.66 16.19
C GLY A 95 -14.72 79.25 15.83
N HIS A 96 -14.35 78.01 16.13
CA HIS A 96 -13.08 77.42 15.67
C HIS A 96 -13.35 76.14 14.88
N GLY A 97 -12.84 76.08 13.65
CA GLY A 97 -12.90 74.89 12.81
C GLY A 97 -11.68 74.00 12.99
N MET A 98 -11.89 72.69 13.16
CA MET A 98 -10.83 71.69 13.16
C MET A 98 -11.10 70.61 12.11
N ASN A 99 -10.30 70.60 11.04
CA ASN A 99 -10.31 69.52 10.07
C ASN A 99 -9.41 68.37 10.56
N ILE A 100 -10.03 67.25 10.96
CA ILE A 100 -9.33 66.09 11.50
C ILE A 100 -9.60 64.87 10.61
N GLU A 101 -8.64 64.60 9.74
CA GLU A 101 -8.61 63.37 8.96
C GLU A 101 -8.13 62.21 9.82
N MET A 102 -8.85 61.08 9.76
CA MET A 102 -8.57 59.90 10.57
C MET A 102 -8.30 58.68 9.69
N THR A 103 -7.40 57.81 10.14
CA THR A 103 -7.22 56.48 9.53
C THR A 103 -7.41 55.38 10.55
N LEU A 104 -8.18 54.36 10.19
CA LEU A 104 -8.34 53.13 10.95
C LEU A 104 -7.81 51.94 10.14
N PHE A 105 -7.52 50.83 10.80
CA PHE A 105 -7.02 49.62 10.17
C PHE A 105 -7.59 48.39 10.87
N SER A 106 -7.64 47.26 10.17
CA SER A 106 -8.17 46.01 10.71
C SER A 106 -7.38 45.52 11.91
N GLN A 107 -8.07 44.83 12.81
CA GLN A 107 -7.40 44.10 13.88
C GLN A 107 -6.53 42.99 13.29
N LEU A 108 -5.35 42.77 13.87
CA LEU A 108 -4.46 41.67 13.52
C LEU A 108 -4.21 40.84 14.78
N PRO A 109 -4.61 39.56 14.82
CA PRO A 109 -4.43 38.71 15.99
C PRO A 109 -2.99 38.78 16.51
N GLY A 110 -2.79 38.84 17.82
CA GLY A 110 -1.47 38.85 18.46
C GLY A 110 -0.62 40.12 18.29
N VAL A 111 -1.15 41.19 17.68
CA VAL A 111 -0.56 42.53 17.82
C VAL A 111 -1.21 43.21 19.04
N ASP A 112 -0.40 43.81 19.89
CA ASP A 112 -0.89 44.62 21.01
C ASP A 112 -1.20 46.05 20.55
N PHE A 113 -2.48 46.43 20.62
CA PHE A 113 -2.95 47.76 20.24
C PHE A 113 -3.20 48.69 21.43
N SER A 114 -2.86 48.28 22.66
CA SER A 114 -3.14 49.03 23.90
C SER A 114 -2.61 50.47 23.88
N ILE A 115 -1.55 50.75 23.12
CA ILE A 115 -1.04 52.11 22.97
C ILE A 115 -2.08 53.09 22.39
N LEU A 116 -3.02 52.61 21.58
CA LEU A 116 -4.09 53.41 20.98
C LEU A 116 -5.27 53.68 21.93
N ASP A 117 -5.23 53.16 23.16
CA ASP A 117 -6.13 53.57 24.24
C ASP A 117 -5.80 55.00 24.69
N ASN A 118 -4.54 55.41 24.56
CA ASN A 118 -4.11 56.81 24.71
C ASN A 118 -4.54 57.64 23.49
N PRO A 119 -4.84 58.93 23.66
CA PRO A 119 -5.20 59.76 22.53
C PRO A 119 -4.02 59.90 21.56
N ILE A 120 -4.27 59.71 20.27
CA ILE A 120 -3.27 59.83 19.21
C ILE A 120 -2.89 61.29 18.92
N GLY A 121 -3.66 62.23 19.48
CA GLY A 121 -3.43 63.66 19.44
C GLY A 121 -4.25 64.34 20.52
N LYS A 122 -3.70 65.39 21.11
CA LYS A 122 -4.40 66.27 22.05
C LYS A 122 -4.40 67.67 21.47
N ALA A 123 -5.57 68.28 21.35
CA ALA A 123 -5.69 69.65 20.92
C ALA A 123 -6.07 70.55 22.10
N LYS A 124 -5.55 71.77 22.10
CA LYS A 124 -5.83 72.80 23.10
C LYS A 124 -5.77 74.17 22.46
N TYR A 125 -6.41 75.14 23.09
CA TYR A 125 -6.30 76.54 22.68
C TYR A 125 -4.86 77.05 22.82
N ASP A 126 -4.37 77.72 21.78
CA ASP A 126 -3.11 78.47 21.79
C ASP A 126 -3.41 79.97 21.76
N GLY A 127 -3.18 80.64 22.89
CA GLY A 127 -3.42 82.08 23.03
C GLY A 127 -2.49 82.95 22.18
N ALA A 128 -1.40 82.41 21.62
CA ALA A 128 -0.55 83.14 20.70
C ALA A 128 -1.14 83.23 19.28
N THR A 129 -1.93 82.23 18.86
CA THR A 129 -2.51 82.15 17.51
C THR A 129 -4.01 82.39 17.48
N GLY A 130 -4.72 82.28 18.61
CA GLY A 130 -6.18 82.32 18.65
C GLY A 130 -6.85 81.03 18.18
N GLU A 131 -6.08 79.96 17.96
CA GLU A 131 -6.57 78.71 17.36
C GLU A 131 -6.56 77.55 18.35
N VAL A 132 -7.45 76.58 18.14
CA VAL A 132 -7.36 75.26 18.79
C VAL A 132 -6.37 74.41 17.98
N THR A 133 -5.18 74.21 18.52
CA THR A 133 -4.07 73.54 17.84
C THR A 133 -3.59 72.30 18.59
N TRP A 134 -2.80 71.47 17.91
CA TRP A 134 -2.25 70.25 18.49
C TRP A 134 -1.16 70.55 19.51
N ASP A 135 -1.20 69.86 20.65
CA ASP A 135 -0.08 69.75 21.56
C ASP A 135 1.05 68.99 20.85
N LEU A 136 1.97 69.72 20.22
CA LEU A 136 3.01 69.13 19.39
C LEU A 136 3.99 68.27 20.21
N GLU A 137 4.23 68.61 21.49
CA GLU A 137 5.11 67.82 22.35
C GLU A 137 4.52 66.43 22.60
N TYR A 138 3.28 66.39 23.11
CA TYR A 138 2.57 65.12 23.31
C TYR A 138 2.37 64.37 21.99
N THR A 139 1.92 65.07 20.95
CA THR A 139 1.63 64.46 19.65
C THR A 139 2.88 63.86 19.02
N ASN A 140 4.04 64.49 19.18
CA ASN A 140 5.31 63.93 18.69
C ASN A 140 5.74 62.69 19.49
N GLN A 141 5.53 62.67 20.81
CA GLN A 141 5.85 61.50 21.65
C GLN A 141 4.99 60.28 21.25
N ILE A 142 3.66 60.43 21.23
CA ILE A 142 2.76 59.33 20.90
C ILE A 142 2.91 58.90 19.43
N ARG A 143 3.24 59.82 18.52
CA ARG A 143 3.51 59.49 17.10
C ARG A 143 4.65 58.50 16.95
N ASN A 144 5.70 58.59 17.75
CA ASN A 144 6.83 57.65 17.70
C ASN A 144 6.40 56.24 18.15
N GLU A 145 5.54 56.14 19.16
CA GLU A 145 5.02 54.86 19.64
C GLU A 145 4.04 54.24 18.64
N ILE A 146 3.15 55.05 18.06
CA ILE A 146 2.26 54.63 16.97
C ILE A 146 3.09 54.18 15.76
N ALA A 147 4.17 54.88 15.41
CA ALA A 147 5.05 54.47 14.30
C ALA A 147 5.69 53.08 14.56
N ARG A 148 6.10 52.80 15.81
CA ARG A 148 6.61 51.47 16.19
C ARG A 148 5.53 50.40 16.10
N LEU A 149 4.31 50.69 16.58
CA LEU A 149 3.16 49.81 16.45
C LEU A 149 2.88 49.50 14.97
N MET A 150 2.77 50.53 14.13
CA MET A 150 2.46 50.37 12.71
C MET A 150 3.55 49.57 11.99
N LYS A 151 4.83 49.78 12.34
CA LYS A 151 5.92 48.95 11.83
C LYS A 151 5.75 47.48 12.23
N ALA A 152 5.45 47.20 13.50
CA ALA A 152 5.22 45.84 13.98
C ALA A 152 3.99 45.18 13.32
N TYR A 153 2.93 45.96 13.08
CA TYR A 153 1.73 45.54 12.37
C TYR A 153 2.03 45.15 10.92
N GLU A 154 2.71 46.01 10.15
CA GLU A 154 3.06 45.71 8.75
C GLU A 154 4.04 44.53 8.65
N ASP A 155 5.05 44.48 9.54
CA ASP A 155 6.00 43.36 9.60
C ASP A 155 5.26 42.05 9.89
N ARG A 156 4.24 42.05 10.75
CA ARG A 156 3.42 40.87 11.04
C ARG A 156 2.49 40.50 9.89
N LYS A 157 1.75 41.47 9.34
CA LYS A 157 0.86 41.27 8.20
C LYS A 157 1.60 40.64 7.02
N LYS A 158 2.82 41.10 6.76
CA LYS A 158 3.71 40.51 5.75
C LYS A 158 4.12 39.07 6.07
N ARG A 159 4.46 38.78 7.34
CA ARG A 159 4.78 37.40 7.77
C ARG A 159 3.60 36.45 7.60
N GLU A 160 2.39 36.88 7.96
CA GLU A 160 1.18 36.06 7.82
C GLU A 160 0.84 35.81 6.34
N ALA A 161 0.99 36.83 5.48
CA ALA A 161 0.81 36.66 4.03
C ALA A 161 1.83 35.68 3.43
N ASN A 162 3.11 35.79 3.80
CA ASN A 162 4.14 34.86 3.35
C ASN A 162 3.86 33.43 3.82
N LEU A 163 3.43 33.26 5.07
CA LEU A 163 3.06 31.95 5.62
C LEU A 163 1.89 31.33 4.86
N GLU A 164 0.90 32.11 4.46
CA GLU A 164 -0.21 31.64 3.62
C GLU A 164 0.26 31.23 2.23
N GLU A 165 1.13 32.02 1.60
CA GLU A 165 1.68 31.73 0.28
C GLU A 165 2.53 30.45 0.29
N ASP A 166 3.42 30.31 1.28
CA ASP A 166 4.28 29.14 1.43
C ASP A 166 3.46 27.88 1.73
N PHE A 167 2.43 27.99 2.59
CA PHE A 167 1.48 26.91 2.84
C PHE A 167 0.76 26.50 1.55
N ALA A 168 0.22 27.45 0.77
CA ALA A 168 -0.48 27.17 -0.47
C ALA A 168 0.42 26.48 -1.51
N LYS A 169 1.69 26.90 -1.63
CA LYS A 169 2.68 26.27 -2.50
C LYS A 169 2.96 24.82 -2.10
N LEU A 170 3.11 24.54 -0.81
CA LEU A 170 3.33 23.19 -0.30
C LEU A 170 2.11 22.29 -0.54
N MET A 171 0.90 22.82 -0.33
CA MET A 171 -0.33 22.11 -0.64
C MET A 171 -0.44 21.77 -2.13
N GLN A 172 -0.11 22.71 -3.01
CA GLN A 172 -0.08 22.48 -4.46
C GLN A 172 0.99 21.43 -4.83
N ALA A 173 2.20 21.55 -4.28
CA ALA A 173 3.28 20.60 -4.55
C ALA A 173 2.90 19.16 -4.12
N GLY A 174 2.22 19.02 -2.98
CA GLY A 174 1.68 17.76 -2.51
C GLY A 174 0.61 17.20 -3.45
N ASP A 175 -0.34 18.04 -3.91
CA ASP A 175 -1.38 17.63 -4.86
C ASP A 175 -0.81 17.20 -6.22
N GLU A 176 0.18 17.94 -6.73
CA GLU A 176 0.88 17.58 -7.97
C GLU A 176 1.64 16.25 -7.83
N ALA A 177 2.25 16.01 -6.68
CA ALA A 177 2.92 14.74 -6.37
C ALA A 177 1.91 13.58 -6.28
N MET A 178 0.75 13.80 -5.65
CA MET A 178 -0.35 12.83 -5.62
C MET A 178 -0.83 12.47 -7.02
N GLY A 179 -1.02 13.47 -7.90
CA GLY A 179 -1.43 13.26 -9.29
C GLY A 179 -0.41 12.48 -10.12
N LYS A 180 0.87 12.54 -9.77
CA LYS A 180 1.96 11.77 -10.40
C LYS A 180 2.21 10.41 -9.73
N ALA A 181 1.42 10.04 -8.72
CA ALA A 181 1.65 8.89 -7.85
C ALA A 181 3.03 8.88 -7.16
N ASP A 182 3.64 10.06 -6.98
CA ASP A 182 4.84 10.25 -6.16
C ASP A 182 4.41 10.47 -4.70
N PHE A 183 3.88 9.41 -4.09
CA PHE A 183 3.26 9.52 -2.76
C PHE A 183 4.27 9.86 -1.67
N GLN A 184 5.55 9.47 -1.83
CA GLN A 184 6.60 9.85 -0.90
C GLN A 184 6.82 11.37 -0.90
N LYS A 185 6.89 12.00 -2.07
CA LYS A 185 6.99 13.46 -2.17
C LYS A 185 5.73 14.15 -1.67
N ALA A 186 4.55 13.59 -1.95
CA ALA A 186 3.29 14.12 -1.43
C ALA A 186 3.24 14.16 0.10
N VAL A 187 3.63 13.06 0.75
CA VAL A 187 3.77 12.97 2.22
C VAL A 187 4.72 14.04 2.73
N ALA A 188 5.89 14.22 2.10
CA ALA A 188 6.85 15.25 2.51
C ALA A 188 6.25 16.67 2.41
N SER A 189 5.64 17.02 1.27
CA SER A 189 5.05 18.35 1.06
C SER A 189 3.89 18.65 2.01
N PHE A 190 2.98 17.71 2.25
CA PHE A 190 1.88 17.94 3.21
C PHE A 190 2.37 17.97 4.66
N THR A 191 3.41 17.20 4.99
CA THR A 191 4.05 17.28 6.32
C THR A 191 4.66 18.65 6.54
N GLU A 192 5.42 19.17 5.57
CA GLU A 192 5.96 20.52 5.61
C GLU A 192 4.86 21.58 5.71
N ALA A 193 3.75 21.44 4.97
CA ALA A 193 2.61 22.35 5.08
C ALA A 193 2.03 22.39 6.52
N LEU A 194 1.92 21.23 7.16
CA LEU A 194 1.46 21.12 8.55
C LEU A 194 2.48 21.66 9.57
N THR A 195 3.75 21.83 9.22
CA THR A 195 4.69 22.57 10.10
C THR A 195 4.35 24.06 10.15
N LEU A 196 3.82 24.62 9.05
CA LEU A 196 3.39 26.02 8.98
C LEU A 196 2.00 26.22 9.62
N LYS A 197 1.10 25.25 9.44
CA LYS A 197 -0.25 25.26 9.99
C LYS A 197 -0.66 23.90 10.58
N PRO A 198 -0.26 23.60 11.82
CA PRO A 198 -0.46 22.28 12.43
C PRO A 198 -1.91 21.83 12.56
N ASP A 199 -2.86 22.75 12.54
CA ASP A 199 -4.29 22.47 12.73
C ASP A 199 -5.13 22.56 11.46
N GLU A 200 -4.50 22.66 10.28
CA GLU A 200 -5.24 22.74 9.03
C GLU A 200 -5.85 21.36 8.65
N PRO A 201 -7.19 21.22 8.64
CA PRO A 201 -7.85 19.94 8.48
C PRO A 201 -7.67 19.32 7.09
N VAL A 202 -7.59 20.13 6.03
CA VAL A 202 -7.44 19.62 4.65
C VAL A 202 -6.05 18.98 4.45
N ALA A 203 -5.00 19.60 4.96
CA ALA A 203 -3.63 19.12 4.93
C ALA A 203 -3.47 17.84 5.74
N LYS A 204 -4.11 17.75 6.92
CA LYS A 204 -4.17 16.48 7.70
C LYS A 204 -4.81 15.35 6.90
N ALA A 205 -5.96 15.61 6.26
CA ALA A 205 -6.65 14.62 5.45
C ALA A 205 -5.82 14.17 4.24
N LYS A 206 -5.20 15.12 3.54
CA LYS A 206 -4.34 14.84 2.38
C LYS A 206 -3.07 14.08 2.75
N LEU A 207 -2.42 14.43 3.86
CA LEU A 207 -1.28 13.66 4.39
C LEU A 207 -1.69 12.22 4.69
N SER A 208 -2.84 12.01 5.33
CA SER A 208 -3.34 10.67 5.62
C SER A 208 -3.61 9.87 4.34
N ASP A 209 -4.24 10.47 3.32
CA ASP A 209 -4.46 9.80 2.03
C ASP A 209 -3.13 9.46 1.34
N ALA A 210 -2.18 10.39 1.30
CA ALA A 210 -0.86 10.18 0.73
C ALA A 210 -0.11 9.03 1.43
N GLN A 211 -0.18 8.95 2.77
CA GLN A 211 0.47 7.89 3.54
C GLN A 211 -0.17 6.52 3.28
N MET A 212 -1.50 6.44 3.19
CA MET A 212 -2.20 5.20 2.85
C MET A 212 -1.81 4.71 1.45
N ARG A 213 -1.74 5.62 0.47
CA ARG A 213 -1.34 5.28 -0.91
C ARG A 213 0.12 4.86 -1.00
N LEU A 214 1.01 5.53 -0.27
CA LEU A 214 2.43 5.16 -0.19
C LEU A 214 2.58 3.73 0.36
N THR A 215 1.92 3.42 1.48
CA THR A 215 1.97 2.07 2.06
C THR A 215 1.39 1.02 1.11
N ALA A 216 0.26 1.30 0.45
CA ALA A 216 -0.31 0.37 -0.53
C ALA A 216 0.63 0.12 -1.72
N GLN A 217 1.33 1.17 -2.20
CA GLN A 217 2.32 1.05 -3.27
C GLN A 217 3.53 0.21 -2.83
N GLU A 218 4.08 0.48 -1.65
CA GLU A 218 5.20 -0.29 -1.09
C GLU A 218 4.83 -1.77 -0.89
N GLU A 219 3.61 -2.06 -0.44
CA GLU A 219 3.13 -3.43 -0.31
C GLU A 219 2.99 -4.15 -1.66
N GLU A 220 2.50 -3.47 -2.69
CA GLU A 220 2.39 -4.05 -4.03
C GLU A 220 3.77 -4.29 -4.64
N THR A 221 4.71 -3.34 -4.52
CA THR A 221 6.10 -3.52 -4.95
C THR A 221 6.75 -4.70 -4.24
N ARG A 222 6.56 -4.84 -2.91
CA ARG A 222 7.07 -6.00 -2.15
C ARG A 222 6.49 -7.32 -2.66
N LYS A 223 5.18 -7.36 -2.98
CA LYS A 223 4.54 -8.56 -3.55
C LYS A 223 5.10 -8.89 -4.94
N GLU A 224 5.34 -7.88 -5.76
CA GLU A 224 5.95 -8.06 -7.09
C GLU A 224 7.36 -8.63 -7.01
N GLU A 225 8.21 -8.09 -6.14
CA GLU A 225 9.57 -8.58 -5.92
C GLU A 225 9.57 -10.02 -5.38
N GLN A 226 8.73 -10.29 -4.37
CA GLN A 226 8.60 -11.63 -3.80
C GLN A 226 8.10 -12.64 -4.85
N TYR A 227 7.09 -12.25 -5.64
CA TYR A 227 6.58 -13.07 -6.74
C TYR A 227 7.68 -13.36 -7.76
N ALA A 228 8.40 -12.34 -8.24
CA ALA A 228 9.47 -12.49 -9.22
C ALA A 228 10.59 -13.41 -8.73
N ALA A 229 10.98 -13.30 -7.46
CA ALA A 229 11.98 -14.18 -6.84
C ALA A 229 11.50 -15.64 -6.80
N LEU A 230 10.26 -15.87 -6.35
CA LEU A 230 9.68 -17.22 -6.29
C LEU A 230 9.56 -17.87 -7.66
N ILE A 231 9.18 -17.10 -8.69
CA ILE A 231 9.12 -17.59 -10.07
C ILE A 231 10.50 -17.96 -10.59
N LYS A 232 11.50 -17.11 -10.39
CA LYS A 232 12.87 -17.38 -10.81
C LYS A 232 13.40 -18.67 -10.18
N ASP A 233 13.16 -18.86 -8.88
CA ASP A 233 13.58 -20.06 -8.16
C ASP A 233 12.80 -21.30 -8.64
N ALA A 234 11.49 -21.19 -8.80
CA ALA A 234 10.63 -22.27 -9.29
C ALA A 234 11.03 -22.72 -10.71
N ASP A 235 11.25 -21.78 -11.63
CA ASP A 235 11.70 -22.05 -12.99
C ASP A 235 13.09 -22.69 -12.99
N GLY A 236 14.00 -22.22 -12.13
CA GLY A 236 15.32 -22.82 -11.95
C GLY A 236 15.26 -24.28 -11.49
N LEU A 237 14.41 -24.58 -10.51
CA LEU A 237 14.17 -25.94 -10.02
C LEU A 237 13.49 -26.82 -11.07
N PHE A 238 12.51 -26.28 -11.79
CA PHE A 238 11.84 -26.99 -12.88
C PHE A 238 12.84 -27.40 -13.97
N ASN A 239 13.73 -26.50 -14.38
CA ASN A 239 14.75 -26.78 -15.40
C ASN A 239 15.78 -27.83 -14.93
N LYS A 240 16.03 -27.92 -13.62
CA LYS A 240 16.81 -29.00 -13.02
C LYS A 240 16.04 -30.32 -12.86
N LYS A 241 14.76 -30.34 -13.24
CA LYS A 241 13.83 -31.46 -13.06
C LYS A 241 13.53 -31.80 -11.59
N GLU A 242 13.76 -30.85 -10.69
CA GLU A 242 13.39 -30.95 -9.27
C GLU A 242 11.90 -30.57 -9.11
N TYR A 243 11.03 -31.39 -9.70
CA TYR A 243 9.63 -31.04 -9.94
C TYR A 243 8.81 -30.79 -8.67
N GLU A 244 8.97 -31.59 -7.62
CA GLU A 244 8.23 -31.39 -6.36
C GLU A 244 8.63 -30.09 -5.67
N THR A 245 9.93 -29.79 -5.60
CA THR A 245 10.43 -28.53 -5.04
C THR A 245 9.99 -27.33 -5.86
N ALA A 246 10.03 -27.45 -7.20
CA ALA A 246 9.55 -26.42 -8.11
C ALA A 246 8.05 -26.14 -7.91
N LYS A 247 7.24 -27.19 -7.77
CA LYS A 247 5.80 -27.09 -7.51
C LYS A 247 5.51 -26.31 -6.24
N GLY A 248 6.22 -26.60 -5.14
CA GLY A 248 6.11 -25.84 -3.89
C GLY A 248 6.39 -24.34 -4.07
N LYS A 249 7.41 -23.99 -4.87
CA LYS A 249 7.73 -22.58 -5.16
C LYS A 249 6.67 -21.89 -6.04
N TYR A 250 6.10 -22.58 -7.03
CA TYR A 250 4.97 -22.03 -7.78
C TYR A 250 3.71 -21.87 -6.91
N GLU A 251 3.46 -22.77 -5.95
CA GLU A 251 2.35 -22.65 -5.00
C GLU A 251 2.53 -21.44 -4.07
N GLU A 252 3.76 -21.21 -3.57
CA GLU A 252 4.12 -19.99 -2.84
C GLU A 252 3.87 -18.74 -3.70
N ALA A 253 4.33 -18.72 -4.95
CA ALA A 253 4.10 -17.60 -5.86
C ALA A 253 2.60 -17.35 -6.11
N SER A 254 1.81 -18.41 -6.25
CA SER A 254 0.36 -18.32 -6.44
C SER A 254 -0.37 -17.79 -5.20
N LYS A 255 0.18 -17.96 -3.98
CA LYS A 255 -0.37 -17.31 -2.77
C LYS A 255 -0.05 -15.82 -2.73
N VAL A 256 1.10 -15.39 -3.23
CA VAL A 256 1.52 -13.97 -3.26
C VAL A 256 0.71 -13.18 -4.28
N LYS A 257 0.55 -13.69 -5.52
CA LYS A 257 -0.31 -13.09 -6.55
C LYS A 257 -1.32 -14.13 -7.09
N PRO A 258 -2.48 -14.31 -6.43
CA PRO A 258 -3.47 -15.32 -6.81
C PRO A 258 -4.11 -15.12 -8.18
N GLY A 259 -4.03 -13.92 -8.76
CA GLY A 259 -4.53 -13.61 -10.10
C GLY A 259 -3.65 -14.14 -11.23
N GLU A 260 -2.39 -14.48 -10.96
CA GLU A 260 -1.44 -14.87 -12.00
C GLU A 260 -1.73 -16.27 -12.53
N ALA A 261 -1.75 -16.40 -13.86
CA ALA A 261 -2.02 -17.68 -14.53
C ALA A 261 -0.77 -18.58 -14.60
N TYR A 262 0.40 -17.97 -14.77
CA TYR A 262 1.66 -18.68 -15.00
C TYR A 262 2.00 -19.73 -13.93
N PRO A 263 1.99 -19.43 -12.61
CA PRO A 263 2.30 -20.44 -11.59
C PRO A 263 1.31 -21.61 -11.61
N LYS A 264 0.02 -21.33 -11.84
CA LYS A 264 -1.05 -22.34 -11.88
C LYS A 264 -0.86 -23.30 -13.05
N GLN A 265 -0.50 -22.78 -14.22
CA GLN A 265 -0.20 -23.59 -15.40
C GLN A 265 0.99 -24.52 -15.15
N ARG A 266 2.06 -24.00 -14.54
CA ARG A 266 3.27 -24.78 -14.24
C ARG A 266 3.02 -25.85 -13.18
N ILE A 267 2.21 -25.58 -12.16
CA ILE A 267 1.78 -26.59 -11.17
C ILE A 267 1.03 -27.74 -11.85
N ALA A 268 0.13 -27.44 -12.78
CA ALA A 268 -0.63 -28.45 -13.52
C ALA A 268 0.28 -29.29 -14.45
N GLU A 269 1.22 -28.64 -15.14
CA GLU A 269 2.23 -29.30 -15.96
C GLU A 269 3.10 -30.26 -15.13
N ILE A 270 3.63 -29.78 -14.00
CA ILE A 270 4.39 -30.62 -13.06
C ILE A 270 3.56 -31.80 -12.58
N GLY A 271 2.29 -31.59 -12.24
CA GLY A 271 1.38 -32.68 -11.84
C GLY A 271 1.25 -33.77 -12.90
N THR A 272 1.30 -33.41 -14.17
CA THR A 272 1.28 -34.37 -15.29
C THR A 272 2.62 -35.11 -15.41
N ILE A 273 3.73 -34.38 -15.35
CA ILE A 273 5.09 -34.95 -15.40
C ILE A 273 5.32 -35.97 -14.27
N LEU A 274 4.95 -35.61 -13.04
CA LEU A 274 5.12 -36.49 -11.88
C LEU A 274 4.32 -37.79 -12.02
N LYS A 275 3.08 -37.69 -12.51
CA LYS A 275 2.23 -38.86 -12.78
C LYS A 275 2.84 -39.77 -13.86
N ASP A 276 3.40 -39.18 -14.91
CA ASP A 276 4.07 -39.95 -15.96
C ASP A 276 5.36 -40.62 -15.47
N LEU A 277 6.14 -39.94 -14.63
CA LEU A 277 7.34 -40.50 -14.00
C LEU A 277 6.98 -41.67 -13.07
N GLU A 278 5.93 -41.54 -12.27
CA GLU A 278 5.43 -42.60 -11.39
C GLU A 278 4.99 -43.82 -12.21
N ARG A 279 4.24 -43.62 -13.30
CA ARG A 279 3.81 -44.69 -14.20
C ARG A 279 5.01 -45.41 -14.83
N LEU A 280 6.00 -44.67 -15.34
CA LEU A 280 7.19 -45.25 -15.95
C LEU A 280 8.03 -46.04 -14.94
N ALA A 281 8.21 -45.50 -13.72
CA ALA A 281 8.92 -46.19 -12.66
C ALA A 281 8.23 -47.51 -12.26
N GLU A 282 6.90 -47.51 -12.22
CA GLU A 282 6.11 -48.72 -11.93
C GLU A 282 6.18 -49.76 -13.06
N GLU A 283 6.13 -49.33 -14.33
CA GLU A 283 6.32 -50.21 -15.49
C GLU A 283 7.71 -50.85 -15.48
N GLU A 284 8.74 -50.06 -15.20
CA GLU A 284 10.12 -50.54 -15.10
C GLU A 284 10.30 -51.51 -13.93
N ARG A 285 9.67 -51.23 -12.77
CA ARG A 285 9.66 -52.15 -11.63
C ARG A 285 9.02 -53.49 -11.98
N LYS A 286 7.84 -53.49 -12.62
CA LYS A 286 7.17 -54.71 -13.09
C LYS A 286 8.01 -55.49 -14.10
N ALA A 287 8.67 -54.78 -15.03
CA ALA A 287 9.54 -55.41 -16.01
C ALA A 287 10.75 -56.09 -15.34
N ARG A 288 11.38 -55.43 -14.35
CA ARG A 288 12.46 -56.02 -13.53
C ARG A 288 11.99 -57.26 -12.78
N GLU A 289 10.86 -57.17 -12.07
CA GLU A 289 10.31 -58.32 -11.31
C GLU A 289 9.95 -59.50 -12.23
N LEU A 290 9.42 -59.23 -13.42
CA LEU A 290 9.13 -60.26 -14.41
C LEU A 290 10.40 -60.91 -14.94
N GLN A 291 11.43 -60.11 -15.22
CA GLN A 291 12.74 -60.58 -15.66
C GLN A 291 13.39 -61.49 -14.60
N GLU A 292 13.42 -61.06 -13.33
CA GLU A 292 14.00 -61.84 -12.24
C GLU A 292 13.28 -63.19 -12.05
N LYS A 293 11.95 -63.21 -12.10
CA LYS A 293 11.17 -64.47 -12.04
C LYS A 293 11.46 -65.39 -13.21
N TYR A 294 11.55 -64.81 -14.42
CA TYR A 294 11.89 -65.57 -15.62
C TYR A 294 13.29 -66.19 -15.50
N ASP A 295 14.30 -65.40 -15.11
CA ASP A 295 15.68 -65.87 -14.97
C ASP A 295 15.81 -66.95 -13.87
N ALA A 296 15.08 -66.80 -12.76
CA ALA A 296 15.03 -67.81 -11.71
C ALA A 296 14.36 -69.12 -12.19
N ALA A 297 13.27 -69.02 -12.96
CA ALA A 297 12.60 -70.18 -13.53
C ALA A 297 13.48 -70.90 -14.56
N ILE A 298 14.16 -70.17 -15.45
CA ILE A 298 15.15 -70.71 -16.38
C ILE A 298 16.28 -71.40 -15.63
N LYS A 299 16.90 -70.74 -14.66
CA LYS A 299 17.99 -71.34 -13.89
C LYS A 299 17.56 -72.65 -13.22
N ALA A 300 16.39 -72.66 -12.58
CA ALA A 300 15.87 -73.86 -11.92
C ALA A 300 15.54 -74.97 -12.93
N ALA A 301 15.06 -74.61 -14.13
CA ALA A 301 14.78 -75.55 -15.20
C ALA A 301 16.07 -76.17 -15.76
N ASP A 302 17.08 -75.35 -16.05
CA ASP A 302 18.39 -75.77 -16.53
C ASP A 302 19.08 -76.70 -15.52
N ASP A 303 19.06 -76.33 -14.23
CA ASP A 303 19.65 -77.13 -13.16
C ASP A 303 18.93 -78.49 -13.02
N ALA A 304 17.59 -78.50 -13.10
CA ALA A 304 16.79 -79.74 -13.07
C ALA A 304 17.04 -80.61 -14.32
N PHE A 305 17.17 -80.01 -15.50
CA PHE A 305 17.45 -80.71 -16.75
C PHE A 305 18.84 -81.37 -16.70
N LYS A 306 19.86 -80.65 -16.22
CA LYS A 306 21.22 -81.20 -16.01
C LYS A 306 21.25 -82.33 -14.99
N ALA A 307 20.37 -82.29 -13.99
CA ALA A 307 20.21 -83.36 -13.00
C ALA A 307 19.34 -84.53 -13.51
N GLU A 308 18.96 -84.53 -14.80
CA GLU A 308 18.06 -85.52 -15.43
C GLU A 308 16.68 -85.61 -14.75
N ASN A 309 16.29 -84.60 -13.98
CA ASN A 309 14.96 -84.49 -13.39
C ASN A 309 14.01 -83.81 -14.40
N TYR A 310 13.68 -84.54 -15.46
CA TYR A 310 12.97 -83.99 -16.62
C TYR A 310 11.56 -83.49 -16.30
N GLU A 311 10.85 -84.08 -15.34
CA GLU A 311 9.53 -83.60 -14.92
C GLU A 311 9.60 -82.21 -14.26
N GLN A 312 10.59 -82.00 -13.38
CA GLN A 312 10.83 -80.69 -12.77
C GLN A 312 11.32 -79.67 -13.81
N ALA A 313 12.20 -80.08 -14.72
CA ALA A 313 12.67 -79.25 -15.82
C ALA A 313 11.51 -78.80 -16.73
N ARG A 314 10.63 -79.74 -17.13
CA ARG A 314 9.42 -79.44 -17.91
C ARG A 314 8.55 -78.43 -17.19
N THR A 315 8.32 -78.61 -15.90
CA THR A 315 7.50 -77.70 -15.09
C THR A 315 8.09 -76.28 -15.09
N LYS A 316 9.41 -76.16 -14.86
CA LYS A 316 10.08 -74.87 -14.74
C LYS A 316 10.27 -74.14 -16.07
N TYR A 317 10.57 -74.84 -17.17
CA TYR A 317 10.55 -74.22 -18.50
C TYR A 317 9.14 -73.83 -18.93
N THR A 318 8.10 -74.58 -18.54
CA THR A 318 6.70 -74.19 -18.78
C THR A 318 6.35 -72.90 -18.03
N GLU A 319 6.76 -72.79 -16.77
CA GLU A 319 6.63 -71.57 -15.97
C GLU A 319 7.35 -70.39 -16.64
N ALA A 320 8.60 -70.55 -17.05
CA ALA A 320 9.36 -69.52 -17.77
C ALA A 320 8.72 -69.10 -19.10
N SER A 321 8.22 -70.07 -19.88
CA SER A 321 7.47 -69.83 -21.12
C SER A 321 6.17 -69.06 -20.87
N GLY A 322 5.47 -69.33 -19.76
CA GLY A 322 4.29 -68.58 -19.34
C GLY A 322 4.61 -67.16 -18.90
N LEU A 323 5.75 -66.93 -18.25
CA LEU A 323 6.21 -65.61 -17.82
C LEU A 323 6.62 -64.73 -19.01
N LYS A 324 7.29 -65.31 -20.01
CA LYS A 324 7.67 -64.62 -21.25
C LYS A 324 7.38 -65.48 -22.49
N PRO A 325 6.14 -65.43 -23.01
CA PRO A 325 5.71 -66.27 -24.13
C PRO A 325 6.46 -66.02 -25.44
N GLU A 326 7.11 -64.88 -25.60
CA GLU A 326 7.88 -64.56 -26.81
C GLU A 326 9.30 -65.14 -26.80
N GLU A 327 9.79 -65.56 -25.63
CA GLU A 327 11.14 -66.10 -25.52
C GLU A 327 11.23 -67.48 -26.15
N LYS A 328 12.23 -67.65 -27.01
CA LYS A 328 12.45 -68.89 -27.73
C LYS A 328 13.11 -69.96 -26.85
N TYR A 329 14.01 -69.56 -25.97
CA TYR A 329 14.83 -70.48 -25.17
C TYR A 329 14.02 -71.51 -24.35
N PRO A 330 13.01 -71.13 -23.53
CA PRO A 330 12.22 -72.10 -22.78
C PRO A 330 11.44 -73.06 -23.70
N LYS A 331 10.98 -72.60 -24.87
CA LYS A 331 10.26 -73.44 -25.83
C LYS A 331 11.17 -74.50 -26.45
N ASP A 332 12.37 -74.09 -26.87
CA ASP A 332 13.36 -75.00 -27.41
C ASP A 332 13.79 -76.03 -26.35
N GLN A 333 13.97 -75.59 -25.10
CA GLN A 333 14.31 -76.49 -24.00
C GLN A 333 13.17 -77.45 -23.64
N LEU A 334 11.91 -77.03 -23.69
CA LEU A 334 10.77 -77.95 -23.50
C LEU A 334 10.74 -79.08 -24.53
N ALA A 335 11.09 -78.79 -25.80
CA ALA A 335 11.22 -79.82 -26.82
C ALA A 335 12.38 -80.78 -26.51
N ALA A 336 13.52 -80.26 -26.03
CA ALA A 336 14.64 -81.07 -25.58
C ALA A 336 14.27 -81.95 -24.37
N VAL A 337 13.51 -81.43 -23.40
CA VAL A 337 12.98 -82.19 -22.26
C VAL A 337 12.07 -83.32 -22.73
N ALA A 338 11.14 -83.03 -23.66
CA ALA A 338 10.25 -84.06 -24.21
C ALA A 338 11.03 -85.19 -24.89
N ALA A 339 12.03 -84.86 -25.72
CA ALA A 339 12.89 -85.83 -26.38
C ALA A 339 13.70 -86.66 -25.37
N ALA A 340 14.23 -86.03 -24.32
CA ALA A 340 14.98 -86.73 -23.28
C ALA A 340 14.08 -87.70 -22.46
N MET A 341 12.85 -87.29 -22.17
CA MET A 341 11.87 -88.16 -21.50
C MET A 341 11.45 -89.34 -22.36
N GLU A 342 11.25 -89.13 -23.67
CA GLU A 342 10.93 -90.21 -24.62
C GLU A 342 12.10 -91.21 -24.72
N GLU A 343 13.32 -90.71 -24.82
CA GLU A 343 14.53 -91.53 -24.80
C GLU A 343 14.66 -92.34 -23.50
N GLN A 344 14.41 -91.70 -22.34
CA GLN A 344 14.45 -92.38 -21.04
C GLN A 344 13.37 -93.46 -20.94
N ALA A 345 12.15 -93.18 -21.42
CA ALA A 345 11.07 -94.16 -21.47
C ALA A 345 11.41 -95.34 -22.39
N ARG A 346 12.03 -95.07 -23.55
CA ARG A 346 12.48 -96.13 -24.47
C ARG A 346 13.54 -97.01 -23.82
N LYS A 347 14.56 -96.43 -23.18
CA LYS A 347 15.59 -97.20 -22.47
C LYS A 347 15.00 -98.01 -21.31
N ALA A 348 14.11 -97.42 -20.52
CA ALA A 348 13.45 -98.13 -19.43
C ALA A 348 12.62 -99.32 -19.94
N GLU A 349 11.97 -99.17 -21.09
CA GLU A 349 11.21 -100.23 -21.75
C GLU A 349 12.13 -101.31 -22.35
N GLU A 350 13.23 -100.92 -23.01
CA GLU A 350 14.25 -101.85 -23.49
C GLU A 350 14.84 -102.67 -22.33
N GLU A 351 15.17 -102.03 -21.21
CA GLU A 351 15.64 -102.70 -19.99
C GLU A 351 14.57 -103.60 -19.35
N ARG A 352 13.28 -103.22 -19.43
CA ARG A 352 12.17 -104.04 -18.96
C ARG A 352 12.04 -105.29 -19.82
N LEU A 353 12.05 -105.14 -21.15
CA LEU A 353 11.98 -106.24 -22.12
C LEU A 353 13.20 -107.16 -22.01
N ALA A 354 14.41 -106.61 -21.83
CA ALA A 354 15.61 -107.39 -21.63
C ALA A 354 15.55 -108.21 -20.33
N ARG A 355 15.04 -107.63 -19.23
CA ARG A 355 14.78 -108.38 -17.98
C ARG A 355 13.76 -109.49 -18.18
N GLU A 356 12.63 -109.19 -18.83
CA GLU A 356 11.58 -110.18 -19.12
C GLU A 356 12.11 -111.32 -20.01
N LEU A 357 12.93 -111.01 -21.02
CA LEU A 357 13.58 -112.01 -21.87
C LEU A 357 14.56 -112.88 -21.09
N GLN A 358 15.38 -112.27 -20.23
CA GLN A 358 16.32 -113.01 -19.38
C GLN A 358 15.58 -113.92 -18.39
N GLU A 359 14.51 -113.43 -17.75
CA GLU A 359 13.68 -114.23 -16.85
C GLU A 359 13.03 -115.43 -17.58
N ASN A 360 12.54 -115.21 -18.81
CA ASN A 360 11.99 -116.28 -19.64
C ASN A 360 13.06 -117.31 -20.05
N TYR A 361 14.26 -116.85 -20.45
CA TYR A 361 15.39 -117.71 -20.75
C TYR A 361 15.80 -118.56 -19.54
N ASP A 362 15.99 -117.95 -18.38
CA ASP A 362 16.37 -118.64 -17.14
C ASP A 362 15.29 -119.65 -16.72
N ALA A 363 14.00 -119.33 -16.91
CA ALA A 363 12.89 -120.25 -16.67
C ALA A 363 12.90 -121.45 -17.64
N ALA A 364 13.19 -121.23 -18.92
CA ALA A 364 13.27 -122.26 -19.94
C ALA A 364 14.46 -123.21 -19.69
N ILE A 365 15.64 -122.68 -19.37
CA ILE A 365 16.81 -123.47 -18.96
C ILE A 365 16.51 -124.31 -17.72
N LYS A 366 15.92 -123.71 -16.68
CA LYS A 366 15.52 -124.44 -15.47
C LYS A 366 14.53 -125.58 -15.77
N ALA A 367 13.59 -125.37 -16.68
CA ALA A 367 12.66 -126.41 -17.12
C ALA A 367 13.36 -127.51 -17.93
N ALA A 368 14.31 -127.14 -18.79
CA ALA A 368 15.12 -128.08 -19.56
C ALA A 368 16.00 -128.95 -18.65
N ASP A 369 16.70 -128.34 -17.68
CA ASP A 369 17.52 -129.02 -16.67
C ASP A 369 16.68 -130.00 -15.84
N ALA A 370 15.47 -129.61 -15.45
CA ALA A 370 14.53 -130.47 -14.72
C ALA A 370 14.08 -131.67 -15.57
N ALA A 371 13.73 -131.46 -16.85
CA ALA A 371 13.36 -132.53 -17.78
C ALA A 371 14.54 -133.48 -18.07
N PHE A 372 15.76 -132.95 -18.19
CA PHE A 372 16.98 -133.73 -18.38
C PHE A 372 17.28 -134.61 -17.16
N THR A 373 17.15 -134.04 -15.95
CA THR A 373 17.29 -134.78 -14.68
C THR A 373 16.25 -135.89 -14.55
N ALA A 374 15.03 -135.66 -15.04
CA ALA A 374 13.96 -136.65 -15.12
C ALA A 374 14.13 -137.70 -16.24
N LYS A 375 15.24 -137.63 -17.00
CA LYS A 375 15.56 -138.49 -18.16
C LYS A 375 14.54 -138.41 -19.31
N ASN A 376 13.75 -137.34 -19.37
CA ASN A 376 12.89 -137.06 -20.53
C ASN A 376 13.69 -136.28 -21.57
N TYR A 377 14.56 -137.00 -22.28
CA TYR A 377 15.58 -136.39 -23.15
C TYR A 377 14.98 -135.65 -24.35
N GLU A 378 13.87 -136.12 -24.90
CA GLU A 378 13.17 -135.45 -26.00
C GLU A 378 12.63 -134.09 -25.54
N GLN A 379 11.97 -134.04 -24.37
CA GLN A 379 11.46 -132.79 -23.80
C GLN A 379 12.58 -131.85 -23.36
N ALA A 380 13.66 -132.38 -22.78
CA ALA A 380 14.84 -131.60 -22.43
C ALA A 380 15.48 -130.95 -23.67
N GLN A 381 15.64 -131.71 -24.76
CA GLN A 381 16.18 -131.21 -26.01
C GLN A 381 15.30 -130.10 -26.60
N THR A 382 13.97 -130.27 -26.62
CA THR A 382 13.05 -129.21 -27.06
C THR A 382 13.21 -127.95 -26.22
N LYS A 383 13.26 -128.07 -24.89
CA LYS A 383 13.33 -126.92 -23.97
C LYS A 383 14.68 -126.20 -24.01
N TYR A 384 15.80 -126.91 -24.19
CA TYR A 384 17.11 -126.28 -24.44
C TYR A 384 17.22 -125.61 -25.81
N THR A 385 16.39 -126.01 -26.78
CA THR A 385 16.34 -125.38 -28.11
C THR A 385 15.42 -124.15 -28.11
N GLU A 386 14.44 -124.14 -27.21
CA GLU A 386 13.50 -123.03 -27.00
C GLU A 386 14.08 -121.90 -26.15
N ALA A 387 15.01 -122.22 -25.24
CA ALA A 387 15.89 -121.27 -24.55
C ALA A 387 17.00 -120.80 -25.50
#